data_AF-A0A5B0WYU1-F1
#
_entry.id   AF-A0A5B0WYU1-F1
#
_cell.length_a   1.000
_cell.length_b   1.000
_cell.length_c   1.000
_cell.angle_alpha   90.00
_cell.angle_beta   90.00
_cell.angle_gamma   90.00
#
_symmetry.space_group_name_H-M   'P 1'
#
loop_
_entity.id
_entity.type
_entity.pdbx_description
1 polymer ?
#
loop_
_entity_poly.entity_id
_entity_poly.type
_entity_poly.pdbx_seq_one_letter_code
_entity_poly.pdbx_strand_id
1 'polypeptide(L)'
;MALEIITTWHEWEQWAAEDWSMFPLIIKSPKCSGELPASWKKAWELASEYSVVLESGKGGRYTYLGLNPVSILKGKGEGAEVFSLSPESLGHTSDEGSHETTTLLGQPLELLQQWMSGFTSPSLNVQGIPPFTGGCIGFIGYDVVRSLERLPSLAQDDPGFPDYLFMRMDEVWIYDHEEHVLYCAVHVPVPAECGVEDLQNLYLGAIEQAGRMVEQWQLVSTASGLNEEVKGSIEALTDSSGEWPGMTSAFSPEKFQQAVLDVQEYIRQGDVFQVNLSLRQEAQLKSSPEDVYEWLRKLNPSPYMGLLRSPGFALSSASPELLVKLHGDKVSARPIAGTRRRGLTPAEDAAMEAELRGSEKEIAEHIMLVDLERNDIGRVAAYGSVSVPELMTVEHYSHVMHLVSQVEGQVAPDKDAYAVIAALFPGGTITGAPKVRTMEIIEELEPVRRGPYTGSMGFIDYNGNMELNIIIRTLAVKDGVGYIQTGAGIVIDSDPYREYRECHNKAKAVVKAVLCSELQQESQTTSGAEGGETL
;
A
#
# COMPACT_ATOMS: atom_id res chain seq x y z
N MET A 1 1.04 34.93 -6.97
CA MET A 1 0.08 34.07 -7.71
C MET A 1 -0.98 33.64 -6.72
N ALA A 2 -2.26 33.57 -7.09
CA ALA A 2 -3.32 33.32 -6.11
C ALA A 2 -3.36 31.83 -5.72
N LEU A 3 -2.77 31.50 -4.56
CA LEU A 3 -3.04 30.26 -3.85
C LEU A 3 -4.45 30.35 -3.27
N GLU A 4 -5.26 29.31 -3.46
CA GLU A 4 -6.57 29.23 -2.81
C GLU A 4 -6.36 28.59 -1.44
N ILE A 5 -6.56 29.37 -0.38
CA ILE A 5 -6.49 28.87 0.99
C ILE A 5 -7.84 28.23 1.32
N ILE A 6 -7.83 26.94 1.62
CA ILE A 6 -9.02 26.16 1.96
C ILE A 6 -9.34 26.30 3.44
N THR A 7 -8.34 26.12 4.32
CA THR A 7 -8.50 26.32 5.76
C THR A 7 -8.03 27.73 6.15
N THR A 8 -8.99 28.56 6.50
CA THR A 8 -8.84 29.99 6.72
C THR A 8 -8.39 30.31 8.15
N TRP A 9 -7.88 31.53 8.34
CA TRP A 9 -7.58 32.07 9.67
C TRP A 9 -8.79 31.99 10.61
N HIS A 10 -10.00 32.22 10.10
CA HIS A 10 -11.22 32.17 10.90
C HIS A 10 -11.49 30.76 11.46
N GLU A 11 -11.19 29.71 10.70
CA GLU A 11 -11.31 28.32 11.19
C GLU A 11 -10.24 28.01 12.25
N TRP A 12 -9.01 28.48 12.06
CA TRP A 12 -7.95 28.35 13.08
C TRP A 12 -8.33 29.06 14.39
N GLU A 13 -8.98 30.24 14.32
CA GLU A 13 -9.51 30.92 15.52
C GLU A 13 -10.60 30.10 16.22
N GLN A 14 -11.45 29.40 15.46
CA GLN A 14 -12.49 28.53 16.03
C GLN A 14 -11.88 27.29 16.69
N TRP A 15 -10.93 26.63 16.02
CA TRP A 15 -10.26 25.45 16.55
C TRP A 15 -9.41 25.73 17.78
N ALA A 16 -8.90 26.95 17.94
CA ALA A 16 -8.19 27.40 19.15
C ALA A 16 -9.08 27.40 20.41
N ALA A 17 -10.40 27.39 20.26
CA ALA A 17 -11.34 27.22 21.36
C ALA A 17 -11.70 25.75 21.64
N GLU A 18 -11.20 24.82 20.84
CA GLU A 18 -11.42 23.38 20.91
C GLU A 18 -10.15 22.64 21.36
N ASP A 19 -10.25 21.35 21.65
CA ASP A 19 -9.15 20.52 22.19
C ASP A 19 -8.44 19.73 21.06
N TRP A 20 -7.76 20.45 20.17
CA TRP A 20 -6.98 19.87 19.07
C TRP A 20 -5.49 20.11 19.27
N SER A 21 -4.65 19.12 18.96
CA SER A 21 -3.19 19.27 19.07
C SER A 21 -2.50 19.64 17.75
N MET A 22 -3.15 19.41 16.61
CA MET A 22 -2.63 19.67 15.26
C MET A 22 -3.62 20.50 14.45
N PHE A 23 -3.22 21.64 13.90
CA PHE A 23 -4.10 22.48 13.09
C PHE A 23 -3.71 22.37 11.60
N PRO A 24 -4.67 22.02 10.71
CA PRO A 24 -4.39 21.88 9.29
C PRO A 24 -4.41 23.23 8.58
N LEU A 25 -3.34 23.55 7.85
CA LEU A 25 -3.39 24.45 6.71
C LEU A 25 -3.48 23.64 5.42
N ILE A 26 -4.53 23.85 4.64
CA ILE A 26 -4.67 23.29 3.30
C ILE A 26 -4.76 24.42 2.30
N ILE A 27 -3.91 24.36 1.28
CA ILE A 27 -4.02 25.22 0.10
C ILE A 27 -4.29 24.35 -1.13
N LYS A 28 -5.01 24.93 -2.07
CA LYS A 28 -5.25 24.39 -3.41
C LYS A 28 -4.55 25.27 -4.43
N SER A 29 -3.73 24.65 -5.29
CA SER A 29 -3.02 25.31 -6.37
C SER A 29 -3.57 24.85 -7.72
N PRO A 30 -4.33 25.71 -8.44
CA PRO A 30 -4.86 25.36 -9.76
C PRO A 30 -3.82 25.44 -10.88
N LYS A 31 -2.60 25.94 -10.59
CA LYS A 31 -1.56 26.22 -11.59
C LYS A 31 -0.50 25.13 -11.74
N CYS A 32 -0.69 23.95 -11.14
CA CYS A 32 0.02 22.76 -11.58
C CYS A 32 -0.61 22.29 -12.91
N SER A 33 -0.37 23.03 -14.00
CA SER A 33 -0.87 22.74 -15.34
C SER A 33 -0.18 21.52 -15.98
N GLY A 34 0.24 20.55 -15.16
CA GLY A 34 0.91 19.33 -15.54
C GLY A 34 0.13 18.13 -15.01
N GLU A 35 0.17 17.07 -15.80
CA GLU A 35 -0.17 15.72 -15.35
C GLU A 35 0.69 15.34 -14.13
N LEU A 36 0.33 14.24 -13.47
CA LEU A 36 1.19 13.61 -12.46
C LEU A 36 2.65 13.52 -12.97
N PRO A 37 3.68 13.73 -12.13
CA PRO A 37 5.06 13.65 -12.59
C PRO A 37 5.34 12.37 -13.39
N ALA A 38 5.95 12.55 -14.57
CA ALA A 38 6.32 11.44 -15.44
C ALA A 38 7.36 10.50 -14.81
N SER A 39 8.04 10.98 -13.77
CA SER A 39 9.00 10.27 -12.94
C SER A 39 9.06 10.91 -11.55
N TRP A 40 9.18 10.10 -10.51
CA TRP A 40 9.37 10.50 -9.12
C TRP A 40 10.84 10.70 -8.76
N LYS A 41 11.79 10.48 -9.68
CA LYS A 41 13.24 10.62 -9.39
C LYS A 41 13.59 11.94 -8.70
N LYS A 42 13.01 13.06 -9.16
CA LYS A 42 13.23 14.37 -8.55
C LYS A 42 12.62 14.50 -7.15
N ALA A 43 11.53 13.80 -6.86
CA ALA A 43 11.01 13.74 -5.50
C ALA A 43 12.00 13.05 -4.56
N TRP A 44 12.64 11.97 -5.00
CA TRP A 44 13.60 11.20 -4.19
C TRP A 44 14.91 11.94 -3.93
N GLU A 45 15.31 12.86 -4.80
CA GLU A 45 16.44 13.77 -4.56
C GLU A 45 16.14 14.80 -3.45
N LEU A 46 14.86 15.12 -3.21
CA LEU A 46 14.40 16.10 -2.21
C LEU A 46 13.89 15.45 -0.92
N ALA A 47 13.74 14.12 -0.92
CA ALA A 47 13.13 13.37 0.16
C ALA A 47 14.15 12.89 1.18
N SER A 48 13.69 12.68 2.41
CA SER A 48 14.44 11.88 3.37
C SER A 48 14.50 10.40 2.96
N GLU A 49 15.40 9.64 3.60
CA GLU A 49 15.47 8.18 3.43
C GLU A 49 14.16 7.48 3.84
N TYR A 50 13.36 8.13 4.69
CA TYR A 50 11.97 7.77 4.97
C TYR A 50 11.03 8.60 4.09
N SER A 51 10.40 7.98 3.11
CA SER A 51 9.47 8.70 2.24
C SER A 51 8.49 7.73 1.59
N VAL A 52 7.39 8.27 1.08
CA VAL A 52 6.34 7.45 0.50
C VAL A 52 5.61 8.18 -0.61
N VAL A 53 5.20 7.43 -1.63
CA VAL A 53 4.13 7.81 -2.54
C VAL A 53 3.07 6.72 -2.53
N LEU A 54 1.80 7.12 -2.41
CA LEU A 54 0.63 6.27 -2.62
C LEU A 54 -0.08 6.79 -3.87
N GLU A 55 -0.17 5.98 -4.91
CA GLU A 55 -0.61 6.39 -6.24
C GLU A 55 -1.76 5.49 -6.70
N SER A 56 -2.73 6.09 -7.37
CA SER A 56 -3.70 5.34 -8.17
C SER A 56 -3.29 5.44 -9.64
N GLY A 57 -2.82 4.32 -10.20
CA GLY A 57 -2.65 4.18 -11.63
C GLY A 57 -3.96 3.92 -12.37
N LYS A 58 -5.07 3.68 -11.64
CA LYS A 58 -6.33 3.25 -12.22
C LYS A 58 -7.53 3.46 -11.30
N GLY A 59 -8.44 4.36 -11.67
CA GLY A 59 -9.76 4.50 -11.06
C GLY A 59 -9.81 5.24 -9.72
N GLY A 60 -8.73 5.27 -8.94
CA GLY A 60 -8.60 6.13 -7.77
C GLY A 60 -8.30 7.59 -8.14
N ARG A 61 -8.88 8.51 -7.38
CA ARG A 61 -8.87 9.96 -7.65
C ARG A 61 -7.62 10.69 -7.18
N TYR A 62 -6.91 10.19 -6.18
CA TYR A 62 -5.83 10.93 -5.54
C TYR A 62 -4.49 10.19 -5.61
N THR A 63 -3.40 10.95 -5.71
CA THR A 63 -2.04 10.51 -5.38
C THR A 63 -1.52 11.31 -4.20
N TYR A 64 -0.96 10.63 -3.20
CA TYR A 64 -0.36 11.20 -2.00
C TYR A 64 1.14 11.05 -2.06
N LEU A 65 1.88 12.11 -1.77
CA LEU A 65 3.32 12.11 -1.66
C LEU A 65 3.72 12.69 -0.32
N GLY A 66 4.56 11.96 0.43
CA GLY A 66 5.17 12.39 1.68
C GLY A 66 6.68 12.26 1.57
N LEU A 67 7.39 13.39 1.61
CA LEU A 67 8.84 13.44 1.40
C LEU A 67 9.63 13.41 2.71
N ASN A 68 9.07 14.01 3.77
CA ASN A 68 9.77 14.28 5.02
C ASN A 68 8.85 13.99 6.20
N PRO A 69 8.83 12.75 6.73
CA PRO A 69 8.12 12.45 7.95
C PRO A 69 8.79 13.12 9.16
N VAL A 70 7.99 13.38 10.18
CA VAL A 70 8.43 14.02 11.43
C VAL A 70 8.72 13.00 12.53
N SER A 71 8.17 11.79 12.41
CA SER A 71 8.41 10.69 13.34
C SER A 71 8.16 9.35 12.66
N ILE A 72 8.88 8.32 13.11
CA ILE A 72 8.79 6.95 12.62
C ILE A 72 8.42 6.04 13.78
N LEU A 73 7.50 5.11 13.53
CA LEU A 73 7.24 3.93 14.34
C LEU A 73 7.64 2.70 13.52
N LYS A 74 8.58 1.90 14.02
CA LYS A 74 9.00 0.64 13.37
C LYS A 74 8.99 -0.46 14.40
N GLY A 75 8.38 -1.60 14.09
CA GLY A 75 8.29 -2.68 15.07
C GLY A 75 8.27 -4.09 14.50
N LYS A 76 8.47 -5.04 15.41
CA LYS A 76 8.52 -6.48 15.16
C LYS A 76 8.06 -7.21 16.42
N GLY A 77 7.10 -8.13 16.28
CA GLY A 77 6.41 -8.74 17.40
C GLY A 77 5.85 -7.68 18.35
N GLU A 78 6.08 -7.87 19.64
CA GLU A 78 5.57 -6.99 20.70
C GLU A 78 6.50 -5.80 21.00
N GLY A 79 7.52 -5.54 20.17
CA GLY A 79 8.46 -4.44 20.35
C GLY A 79 8.40 -3.42 19.21
N ALA A 80 8.48 -2.14 19.55
CA ALA A 80 8.63 -1.05 18.59
C ALA A 80 9.71 -0.05 18.99
N GLU A 81 10.30 0.59 17.99
CA GLU A 81 11.16 1.75 18.11
C GLU A 81 10.43 2.96 17.56
N VAL A 82 10.44 4.05 18.33
CA VAL A 82 9.92 5.36 17.95
C VAL A 82 11.06 6.36 17.98
N PHE A 83 11.21 7.13 16.90
CA PHE A 83 12.15 8.24 16.86
C PHE A 83 11.58 9.40 16.05
N SER A 84 11.99 10.61 16.41
CA SER A 84 11.64 11.84 15.70
C SER A 84 12.73 12.22 14.71
N LEU A 85 12.32 12.72 13.55
CA LEU A 85 13.22 13.23 12.53
C LEU A 85 13.21 14.75 12.62
N SER A 86 14.40 15.36 12.78
CA SER A 86 14.52 16.82 12.75
C SER A 86 14.85 17.28 11.32
N PRO A 87 14.37 18.45 10.87
CA PRO A 87 14.71 18.97 9.55
C PRO A 87 16.23 19.14 9.32
N GLU A 88 17.00 19.33 10.39
CA GLU A 88 18.46 19.54 10.36
C GLU A 88 19.26 18.26 10.12
N SER A 89 18.69 17.07 10.38
CA SER A 89 19.35 15.77 10.17
C SER A 89 19.19 15.23 8.74
N LEU A 90 18.47 15.95 7.88
CA LEU A 90 18.11 15.55 6.51
C LEU A 90 19.19 15.83 5.44
N GLY A 91 20.38 16.33 5.82
CA GLY A 91 21.40 16.81 4.87
C GLY A 91 22.80 16.23 4.99
N HIS A 92 23.08 15.37 5.99
CA HIS A 92 24.43 14.87 6.24
C HIS A 92 24.48 13.35 6.39
N THR A 93 24.91 12.66 5.33
CA THR A 93 25.45 11.31 5.42
C THR A 93 26.75 11.37 6.21
N SER A 94 26.70 11.05 7.52
CA SER A 94 27.82 10.63 8.39
C SER A 94 27.89 11.27 9.78
N ASP A 95 26.81 11.85 10.32
CA ASP A 95 26.77 12.06 11.77
C ASP A 95 25.88 10.99 12.39
N GLU A 96 26.47 10.19 13.28
CA GLU A 96 25.78 9.39 14.31
C GLU A 96 25.06 10.35 15.28
N GLY A 97 24.19 11.20 14.75
CA GLY A 97 23.22 11.94 15.53
C GLY A 97 22.30 10.91 16.15
N SER A 98 22.54 10.60 17.41
CA SER A 98 21.68 9.74 18.23
C SER A 98 20.29 10.36 18.27
N HIS A 99 19.44 10.02 17.31
CA HIS A 99 18.02 10.25 17.43
C HIS A 99 17.58 9.55 18.72
N GLU A 100 16.99 10.31 19.65
CA GLU A 100 16.50 9.74 20.90
C GLU A 100 15.41 8.72 20.54
N THR A 101 15.81 7.45 20.56
CA THR A 101 14.97 6.33 20.15
C THR A 101 14.30 5.80 21.41
N THR A 102 12.98 5.85 21.43
CA THR A 102 12.17 5.28 22.50
C THR A 102 11.75 3.88 22.10
N THR A 103 12.06 2.89 22.93
CA THR A 103 11.54 1.53 22.76
C THR A 103 10.21 1.40 23.49
N LEU A 104 9.20 0.88 22.80
CA LEU A 104 7.90 0.55 23.35
C LEU A 104 7.69 -0.97 23.34
N LEU A 105 6.89 -1.46 24.29
CA LEU A 105 6.47 -2.85 24.39
C LEU A 105 4.95 -2.93 24.48
N GLY A 106 4.33 -3.79 23.68
CA GLY A 106 2.89 -3.92 23.58
C GLY A 106 2.46 -4.60 22.28
N GLN A 107 1.15 -4.81 22.09
CA GLN A 107 0.67 -5.38 20.83
C GLN A 107 0.81 -4.36 19.69
N PRO A 108 1.12 -4.78 18.45
CA PRO A 108 1.37 -3.88 17.31
C PRO A 108 0.34 -2.76 17.12
N LEU A 109 -0.95 -3.10 17.13
CA LEU A 109 -2.02 -2.11 16.92
C LEU A 109 -2.20 -1.16 18.11
N GLU A 110 -1.97 -1.66 19.33
CA GLU A 110 -1.99 -0.82 20.55
C GLU A 110 -0.82 0.17 20.54
N LEU A 111 0.37 -0.27 20.09
CA LEU A 111 1.54 0.60 19.96
C LEU A 111 1.33 1.68 18.90
N LEU A 112 0.73 1.32 17.75
CA LEU A 112 0.37 2.28 16.71
C LEU A 112 -0.66 3.31 17.21
N GLN A 113 -1.69 2.84 17.93
CA GLN A 113 -2.68 3.70 18.56
C GLN A 113 -2.07 4.63 19.61
N GLN A 114 -1.24 4.10 20.50
CA GLN A 114 -0.55 4.87 21.53
C GLN A 114 0.31 5.96 20.90
N TRP A 115 1.08 5.63 19.87
CA TRP A 115 1.94 6.58 19.16
C TRP A 115 1.15 7.70 18.47
N MET A 116 -0.03 7.42 17.92
CA MET A 116 -0.88 8.43 17.28
C MET A 116 -1.78 9.20 18.25
N SER A 117 -2.08 8.66 19.44
CA SER A 117 -3.09 9.21 20.37
C SER A 117 -2.85 10.66 20.84
N GLY A 118 -1.60 11.13 20.80
CA GLY A 118 -1.27 12.53 21.14
C GLY A 118 -1.55 13.53 20.02
N PHE A 119 -1.92 13.07 18.83
CA PHE A 119 -2.07 13.89 17.64
C PHE A 119 -3.53 13.86 17.15
N THR A 120 -4.24 14.95 17.38
CA THR A 120 -5.64 15.13 16.97
C THR A 120 -5.75 16.37 16.10
N SER A 121 -6.57 16.30 15.04
CA SER A 121 -6.75 17.38 14.08
C SER A 121 -8.24 17.57 13.78
N PRO A 122 -8.75 18.80 13.61
CA PRO A 122 -10.15 19.04 13.30
C PRO A 122 -10.57 18.37 11.98
N SER A 123 -11.77 17.78 11.99
CA SER A 123 -12.39 17.22 10.78
C SER A 123 -12.88 18.33 9.85
N LEU A 124 -12.43 18.30 8.59
CA LEU A 124 -12.80 19.31 7.60
C LEU A 124 -14.12 18.93 6.91
N ASN A 125 -15.20 19.62 7.26
CA ASN A 125 -16.54 19.41 6.69
C ASN A 125 -16.74 20.16 5.35
N VAL A 126 -15.73 20.12 4.48
CA VAL A 126 -15.78 20.79 3.17
C VAL A 126 -15.85 19.74 2.08
N GLN A 127 -16.85 19.87 1.22
CA GLN A 127 -17.06 18.95 0.11
C GLN A 127 -15.87 19.00 -0.87
N GLY A 128 -15.33 17.83 -1.23
CA GLY A 128 -14.27 17.70 -2.23
C GLY A 128 -12.85 17.86 -1.70
N ILE A 129 -12.65 17.97 -0.38
CA ILE A 129 -11.31 17.84 0.20
C ILE A 129 -10.82 16.39 0.06
N PRO A 130 -9.52 16.16 -0.21
CA PRO A 130 -8.98 14.82 -0.24
C PRO A 130 -9.18 14.07 1.09
N PRO A 131 -9.42 12.75 1.07
CA PRO A 131 -9.74 11.99 2.28
C PRO A 131 -8.56 11.83 3.25
N PHE A 132 -7.33 12.08 2.81
CA PHE A 132 -6.14 12.09 3.67
C PHE A 132 -5.36 13.38 3.49
N THR A 133 -5.17 14.11 4.58
CA THR A 133 -4.45 15.40 4.60
C THR A 133 -3.28 15.40 5.58
N GLY A 134 -3.16 14.38 6.43
CA GLY A 134 -2.13 14.24 7.45
C GLY A 134 -2.49 13.14 8.43
N GLY A 135 -1.48 12.61 9.12
CA GLY A 135 -1.61 11.43 9.97
C GLY A 135 -0.40 10.53 9.79
N CYS A 136 -0.59 9.22 9.71
CA CYS A 136 0.48 8.29 9.42
C CYS A 136 0.25 7.50 8.12
N ILE A 137 1.34 7.26 7.40
CA ILE A 137 1.39 6.41 6.21
C ILE A 137 2.37 5.28 6.50
N GLY A 138 2.03 4.04 6.14
CA GLY A 138 2.89 2.93 6.46
C GLY A 138 2.37 1.60 5.95
N PHE A 139 2.90 0.54 6.56
CA PHE A 139 2.48 -0.82 6.28
C PHE A 139 2.39 -1.67 7.55
N ILE A 140 1.58 -2.71 7.45
CA ILE A 140 1.38 -3.79 8.42
C ILE A 140 1.67 -5.09 7.67
N GLY A 141 2.69 -5.82 8.09
CA GLY A 141 3.02 -7.15 7.56
C GLY A 141 2.06 -8.21 8.06
N TYR A 142 1.92 -9.30 7.30
CA TYR A 142 1.06 -10.45 7.62
C TYR A 142 1.29 -10.98 9.04
N ASP A 143 2.55 -11.03 9.48
CA ASP A 143 2.92 -11.59 10.78
C ASP A 143 2.38 -10.80 11.99
N VAL A 144 1.85 -9.58 11.80
CA VAL A 144 1.06 -8.88 12.83
C VAL A 144 -0.16 -9.70 13.25
N VAL A 145 -0.69 -10.58 12.40
CA VAL A 145 -1.80 -11.46 12.76
C VAL A 145 -1.50 -12.35 13.97
N ARG A 146 -0.23 -12.62 14.28
CA ARG A 146 0.18 -13.38 15.46
C ARG A 146 -0.15 -12.67 16.79
N SER A 147 -0.38 -11.36 16.75
CA SER A 147 -0.91 -10.57 17.87
C SER A 147 -2.43 -10.62 18.00
N LEU A 148 -3.12 -10.94 16.90
CA LEU A 148 -4.59 -10.97 16.82
C LEU A 148 -5.14 -12.38 17.05
N GLU A 149 -4.42 -13.38 16.57
CA GLU A 149 -4.81 -14.79 16.59
C GLU A 149 -3.65 -15.67 17.07
N ARG A 150 -4.00 -16.76 17.75
CA ARG A 150 -3.01 -17.71 18.27
C ARG A 150 -2.57 -18.67 17.17
N LEU A 151 -1.40 -18.42 16.58
CA LEU A 151 -0.80 -19.27 15.55
C LEU A 151 0.39 -20.08 16.07
N PRO A 152 0.72 -21.22 15.45
CA PRO A 152 2.00 -21.88 15.69
C PRO A 152 3.17 -20.99 15.22
N SER A 153 4.40 -21.36 15.59
CA SER A 153 5.63 -20.68 15.14
C SER A 153 6.59 -21.72 14.59
N LEU A 154 6.35 -22.12 13.35
CA LEU A 154 7.04 -23.18 12.62
C LEU A 154 7.85 -22.60 11.46
N ALA A 155 7.28 -21.65 10.71
CA ALA A 155 7.90 -21.03 9.57
C ALA A 155 9.08 -20.14 10.01
N GLN A 156 10.18 -20.18 9.27
CA GLN A 156 11.37 -19.41 9.61
C GLN A 156 11.14 -17.91 9.37
N ASP A 157 11.50 -17.08 10.35
CA ASP A 157 11.53 -15.62 10.18
C ASP A 157 12.79 -15.20 9.44
N ASP A 158 12.73 -15.34 8.12
CA ASP A 158 13.79 -15.03 7.17
C ASP A 158 13.17 -14.21 6.05
N PRO A 159 13.69 -13.02 5.69
CA PRO A 159 14.93 -12.37 6.13
C PRO A 159 14.80 -11.50 7.38
N GLY A 160 13.73 -11.65 8.17
CA GLY A 160 13.48 -10.81 9.34
C GLY A 160 12.98 -9.42 8.96
N PHE A 161 11.96 -9.32 8.10
CA PHE A 161 11.29 -8.04 7.80
C PHE A 161 10.75 -7.38 9.08
N PRO A 162 10.61 -6.05 9.13
CA PRO A 162 9.78 -5.42 10.14
C PRO A 162 8.33 -5.90 9.96
N ASP A 163 7.61 -6.08 11.08
CA ASP A 163 6.21 -6.48 11.03
C ASP A 163 5.31 -5.25 10.78
N TYR A 164 5.76 -4.05 11.12
CA TYR A 164 5.08 -2.80 10.77
C TYR A 164 6.06 -1.63 10.74
N LEU A 165 5.77 -0.67 9.87
CA LEU A 165 6.49 0.61 9.80
C LEU A 165 5.51 1.71 9.38
N PHE A 166 5.40 2.75 10.20
CA PHE A 166 4.59 3.92 9.93
C PHE A 166 5.41 5.20 10.06
N MET A 167 5.08 6.16 9.21
CA MET A 167 5.68 7.47 9.11
C MET A 167 4.61 8.52 9.40
N ARG A 168 4.80 9.36 10.41
CA ARG A 168 3.88 10.48 10.69
C ARG A 168 4.22 11.63 9.74
N MET A 169 3.21 12.04 8.96
CA MET A 169 3.32 13.04 7.90
C MET A 169 2.55 14.30 8.29
N ASP A 170 3.28 15.37 8.56
CA ASP A 170 2.70 16.70 8.76
C ASP A 170 2.62 17.48 7.44
N GLU A 171 3.44 17.12 6.45
CA GLU A 171 3.43 17.69 5.10
C GLU A 171 3.04 16.62 4.07
N VAL A 172 1.94 16.86 3.36
CA VAL A 172 1.43 15.94 2.33
C VAL A 172 1.08 16.72 1.06
N TRP A 173 1.64 16.28 -0.06
CA TRP A 173 1.22 16.70 -1.39
C TRP A 173 0.15 15.75 -1.89
N ILE A 174 -0.95 16.31 -2.41
CA ILE A 174 -2.10 15.53 -2.84
C ILE A 174 -2.50 15.99 -4.23
N TYR A 175 -2.27 15.14 -5.22
CA TYR A 175 -2.69 15.40 -6.58
C TYR A 175 -4.07 14.81 -6.83
N ASP A 176 -5.01 15.65 -7.25
CA ASP A 176 -6.36 15.23 -7.66
C ASP A 176 -6.38 14.99 -9.18
N HIS A 177 -6.56 13.74 -9.58
CA HIS A 177 -6.57 13.31 -10.97
C HIS A 177 -7.82 13.75 -11.74
N GLU A 178 -8.94 14.00 -11.05
CA GLU A 178 -10.18 14.42 -11.70
C GLU A 178 -10.18 15.91 -11.99
N GLU A 179 -9.71 16.71 -11.04
CA GLU A 179 -9.70 18.18 -11.14
C GLU A 179 -8.36 18.72 -11.68
N HIS A 180 -7.33 17.87 -11.79
CA HIS A 180 -5.96 18.25 -12.17
C HIS A 180 -5.39 19.39 -11.31
N VAL A 181 -5.61 19.31 -10.00
CA VAL A 181 -5.11 20.29 -9.03
C VAL A 181 -4.23 19.64 -7.98
N LEU A 182 -3.30 20.43 -7.44
CA LEU A 182 -2.48 20.06 -6.30
C LEU A 182 -3.05 20.68 -5.04
N TYR A 183 -3.24 19.85 -4.01
CA TYR A 183 -3.37 20.31 -2.64
C TYR A 183 -2.04 20.13 -1.91
N CYS A 184 -1.68 21.11 -1.08
CA CYS A 184 -0.61 20.98 -0.11
C CYS A 184 -1.23 21.12 1.28
N ALA A 185 -1.11 20.07 2.09
CA ALA A 185 -1.58 20.05 3.45
C ALA A 185 -0.38 20.12 4.41
N VAL A 186 -0.45 21.04 5.37
CA VAL A 186 0.53 21.25 6.44
C VAL A 186 -0.20 21.17 7.77
N HIS A 187 0.15 20.20 8.60
CA HIS A 187 -0.36 20.08 9.97
C HIS A 187 0.63 20.69 10.94
N VAL A 188 0.20 21.68 11.71
CA VAL A 188 1.05 22.41 12.65
C VAL A 188 0.70 22.02 14.09
N PRO A 189 1.67 21.59 14.92
CA PRO A 189 1.44 21.42 16.34
C PRO A 189 1.09 22.75 17.01
N VAL A 190 -0.04 22.80 17.71
CA VAL A 190 -0.50 23.98 18.45
C VAL A 190 -0.48 23.69 19.94
N PRO A 191 0.30 24.42 20.75
CA PRO A 191 0.29 24.26 22.20
C PRO A 191 -1.09 24.60 22.80
N ALA A 192 -1.51 23.87 23.84
CA ALA A 192 -2.80 24.10 24.50
C ALA A 192 -2.98 25.54 25.03
N GLU A 193 -1.88 26.20 25.42
CA GLU A 193 -1.88 27.60 25.85
C GLU A 193 -1.22 28.50 24.79
N CYS A 194 -1.72 28.46 23.55
CA CYS A 194 -1.23 29.31 22.47
C CYS A 194 -1.92 30.69 22.49
N GLY A 195 -1.14 31.76 22.63
CA GLY A 195 -1.66 33.12 22.50
C GLY A 195 -2.07 33.44 21.07
N VAL A 196 -3.00 34.38 20.88
CA VAL A 196 -3.49 34.76 19.54
C VAL A 196 -2.36 35.20 18.60
N GLU A 197 -1.35 35.92 19.11
CA GLU A 197 -0.20 36.36 18.32
C GLU A 197 0.67 35.17 17.87
N ASP A 198 0.93 34.21 18.78
CA ASP A 198 1.68 32.99 18.45
C ASP A 198 0.91 32.13 17.43
N LEU A 199 -0.41 32.00 17.59
CA LEU A 199 -1.26 31.28 16.65
C LEU A 199 -1.26 31.93 15.26
N GLN A 200 -1.29 33.25 15.18
CA GLN A 200 -1.15 33.99 13.93
C GLN A 200 0.21 33.72 13.27
N ASN A 201 1.29 33.70 14.05
CA ASN A 201 2.62 33.39 13.55
C ASN A 201 2.70 31.94 13.02
N LEU A 202 2.10 30.97 13.73
CA LEU A 202 2.01 29.58 13.27
C LEU A 202 1.23 29.47 11.97
N TYR A 203 0.10 30.15 11.85
CA TYR A 203 -0.72 30.16 10.63
C TYR A 203 0.03 30.77 9.42
N LEU A 204 0.69 31.91 9.62
CA LEU A 204 1.49 32.55 8.58
C LEU A 204 2.69 31.66 8.17
N GLY A 205 3.34 31.02 9.14
CA GLY A 205 4.41 30.06 8.88
C GLY A 205 3.93 28.85 8.08
N ALA A 206 2.73 28.33 8.38
CA ALA A 206 2.11 27.27 7.61
C ALA A 206 1.87 27.69 6.14
N ILE A 207 1.42 28.93 5.91
CA ILE A 207 1.20 29.46 4.54
C ILE A 207 2.52 29.51 3.77
N GLU A 208 3.59 29.96 4.42
CA GLU A 208 4.92 29.98 3.81
C GLU A 208 5.42 28.56 3.50
N GLN A 209 5.25 27.61 4.43
CA GLN A 209 5.59 26.21 4.22
C GLN A 209 4.83 25.62 3.03
N ALA A 210 3.51 25.82 2.97
CA ALA A 210 2.68 25.32 1.88
C ALA A 210 3.05 25.97 0.53
N GLY A 211 3.45 27.25 0.54
CA GLY A 211 4.03 27.92 -0.62
C GLY A 211 5.32 27.25 -1.12
N ARG A 212 6.25 26.91 -0.22
CA ARG A 212 7.47 26.14 -0.55
C ARG A 212 7.15 24.75 -1.10
N MET A 213 6.13 24.08 -0.56
CA MET A 213 5.67 22.79 -1.07
C MET A 213 5.23 22.89 -2.54
N VAL A 214 4.52 23.95 -2.93
CA VAL A 214 4.13 24.17 -4.32
C VAL A 214 5.36 24.37 -5.23
N GLU A 215 6.37 25.10 -4.77
CA GLU A 215 7.63 25.30 -5.51
C GLU A 215 8.40 23.98 -5.67
N GLN A 216 8.47 23.15 -4.62
CA GLN A 216 9.07 21.81 -4.69
C GLN A 216 8.32 20.92 -5.67
N TRP A 217 6.98 20.94 -5.68
CA TRP A 217 6.20 20.17 -6.64
C TRP A 217 6.49 20.58 -8.09
N GLN A 218 6.71 21.87 -8.36
CA GLN A 218 7.11 22.33 -9.70
C GLN A 218 8.43 21.71 -10.13
N LEU A 219 9.43 21.64 -9.23
CA LEU A 219 10.70 20.96 -9.50
C LEU A 219 10.50 19.48 -9.78
N VAL A 220 9.72 18.78 -8.95
CA VAL A 220 9.39 17.35 -9.14
C VAL A 220 8.73 17.12 -10.51
N SER A 221 7.83 18.01 -10.91
CA SER A 221 7.09 17.94 -12.18
C SER A 221 7.97 18.20 -13.42
N THR A 222 9.18 18.76 -13.27
CA THR A 222 10.13 18.91 -14.39
C THR A 222 10.88 17.63 -14.74
N ALA A 223 10.75 16.57 -13.93
CA ALA A 223 11.43 15.31 -14.17
C ALA A 223 10.99 14.68 -15.50
N SER A 224 11.95 14.48 -16.40
CA SER A 224 11.72 13.68 -17.61
C SER A 224 11.40 12.24 -17.22
N GLY A 225 10.35 11.68 -17.83
CA GLY A 225 10.04 10.24 -17.72
C GLY A 225 11.11 9.37 -18.40
N LEU A 226 10.99 8.04 -18.26
CA LEU A 226 11.90 7.11 -18.96
C LEU A 226 11.87 7.34 -20.50
N ASN A 227 13.05 7.41 -21.14
CA ASN A 227 13.27 7.75 -22.56
C ASN A 227 12.56 6.82 -23.57
N GLU A 228 12.36 7.23 -24.83
CA GLU A 228 11.74 6.38 -25.87
C GLU A 228 12.56 5.14 -26.26
N GLU A 229 13.90 5.17 -26.14
CA GLU A 229 14.78 4.01 -26.36
C GLU A 229 14.40 2.79 -25.48
N VAL A 230 13.74 3.08 -24.35
CA VAL A 230 13.27 2.13 -23.35
C VAL A 230 12.09 1.28 -23.84
N LYS A 231 11.30 1.74 -24.84
CA LYS A 231 10.26 0.91 -25.48
C LYS A 231 10.87 -0.34 -26.13
N GLY A 232 12.08 -0.24 -26.68
CA GLY A 232 12.82 -1.38 -27.25
C GLY A 232 13.16 -2.44 -26.19
N SER A 233 13.51 -2.01 -24.97
CA SER A 233 13.77 -2.92 -23.84
C SER A 233 12.50 -3.65 -23.37
N ILE A 234 11.33 -2.99 -23.42
CA ILE A 234 10.02 -3.61 -23.11
C ILE A 234 9.64 -4.67 -24.15
N GLU A 235 9.88 -4.37 -25.42
CA GLU A 235 9.60 -5.26 -26.56
C GLU A 235 10.54 -6.46 -26.58
N ALA A 236 11.83 -6.28 -26.23
CA ALA A 236 12.80 -7.37 -26.11
C ALA A 236 12.48 -8.36 -24.96
N LEU A 237 11.78 -7.90 -23.92
CA LEU A 237 11.37 -8.69 -22.76
C LEU A 237 9.92 -9.21 -22.85
N THR A 238 9.32 -9.21 -24.05
CA THR A 238 7.93 -9.63 -24.27
C THR A 238 7.63 -11.06 -23.84
N ASP A 239 8.64 -11.93 -23.80
CA ASP A 239 8.56 -13.35 -23.41
C ASP A 239 9.19 -13.64 -22.03
N SER A 240 9.15 -12.71 -21.07
CA SER A 240 9.66 -12.98 -19.72
C SER A 240 8.92 -14.20 -19.11
N SER A 241 9.65 -15.28 -18.82
CA SER A 241 9.13 -16.56 -18.30
C SER A 241 8.50 -16.45 -16.91
N GLY A 242 8.58 -15.27 -16.27
CA GLY A 242 8.38 -15.09 -14.83
C GLY A 242 9.65 -15.38 -14.04
N GLU A 243 10.78 -15.61 -14.71
CA GLU A 243 12.06 -15.87 -14.08
C GLU A 243 12.91 -14.59 -14.05
N TRP A 244 13.51 -14.35 -12.89
CA TRP A 244 14.52 -13.32 -12.65
C TRP A 244 15.88 -14.03 -12.47
N PRO A 245 16.96 -13.63 -13.17
CA PRO A 245 18.24 -14.31 -13.05
C PRO A 245 18.77 -14.37 -11.61
N GLY A 246 19.20 -15.56 -11.18
CA GLY A 246 19.70 -15.79 -9.82
C GLY A 246 18.60 -15.97 -8.77
N MET A 247 17.33 -15.99 -9.18
CA MET A 247 16.20 -16.14 -8.28
C MET A 247 16.12 -17.56 -7.68
N THR A 248 15.90 -17.60 -6.37
CA THR A 248 15.78 -18.84 -5.60
C THR A 248 14.52 -18.82 -4.74
N SER A 249 14.11 -19.98 -4.21
CA SER A 249 12.97 -20.14 -3.31
C SER A 249 13.29 -21.18 -2.25
N ALA A 250 12.95 -20.90 -1.00
CA ALA A 250 13.00 -21.89 0.09
C ALA A 250 11.94 -23.00 -0.08
N PHE A 251 10.90 -22.75 -0.89
CA PHE A 251 9.82 -23.68 -1.19
C PHE A 251 10.07 -24.35 -2.54
N SER A 252 10.67 -25.55 -2.52
CA SER A 252 10.99 -26.27 -3.75
C SER A 252 9.72 -26.65 -4.52
N PRO A 253 9.79 -26.82 -5.86
CA PRO A 253 8.63 -27.18 -6.67
C PRO A 253 7.92 -28.46 -6.19
N GLU A 254 8.69 -29.45 -5.74
CA GLU A 254 8.18 -30.73 -5.25
C GLU A 254 7.46 -30.55 -3.91
N LYS A 255 8.06 -29.78 -2.99
CA LYS A 255 7.44 -29.47 -1.69
C LYS A 255 6.18 -28.64 -1.85
N PHE A 256 6.18 -27.66 -2.76
CA PHE A 256 4.99 -26.86 -3.04
C PHE A 256 3.86 -27.73 -3.56
N GLN A 257 4.15 -28.59 -4.54
CA GLN A 257 3.14 -29.51 -5.09
C GLN A 257 2.63 -30.50 -4.03
N GLN A 258 3.50 -30.97 -3.13
CA GLN A 258 3.06 -31.79 -2.00
C GLN A 258 2.16 -31.00 -1.05
N ALA A 259 2.50 -29.76 -0.72
CA ALA A 259 1.67 -28.90 0.12
C ALA A 259 0.28 -28.65 -0.48
N VAL A 260 0.17 -28.55 -1.82
CA VAL A 260 -1.13 -28.50 -2.51
C VAL A 260 -1.95 -29.77 -2.23
N LEU A 261 -1.34 -30.95 -2.31
CA LEU A 261 -2.00 -32.22 -1.99
C LEU A 261 -2.40 -32.32 -0.51
N ASP A 262 -1.56 -31.80 0.39
CA ASP A 262 -1.83 -31.78 1.83
C ASP A 262 -3.01 -30.86 2.16
N VAL A 263 -3.08 -29.68 1.53
CA VAL A 263 -4.26 -28.78 1.62
C VAL A 263 -5.52 -29.48 1.12
N GLN A 264 -5.46 -30.21 0.01
CA GLN A 264 -6.61 -30.95 -0.49
C GLN A 264 -7.09 -32.00 0.52
N GLU A 265 -6.18 -32.60 1.29
CA GLU A 265 -6.56 -33.52 2.35
C GLU A 265 -7.25 -32.80 3.52
N TYR A 266 -6.76 -31.63 3.93
CA TYR A 266 -7.47 -30.77 4.90
C TYR A 266 -8.89 -30.40 4.40
N ILE A 267 -9.05 -30.09 3.12
CA ILE A 267 -10.37 -29.83 2.51
C ILE A 267 -11.26 -31.09 2.56
N ARG A 268 -10.74 -32.28 2.24
CA ARG A 268 -11.51 -33.55 2.31
C ARG A 268 -11.99 -33.87 3.72
N GLN A 269 -11.21 -33.49 4.74
CA GLN A 269 -11.54 -33.67 6.15
C GLN A 269 -12.57 -32.64 6.65
N GLY A 270 -12.82 -31.58 5.87
CA GLY A 270 -13.75 -30.51 6.21
C GLY A 270 -13.16 -29.43 7.10
N ASP A 271 -11.82 -29.35 7.20
CA ASP A 271 -11.14 -28.34 8.01
C ASP A 271 -11.27 -26.93 7.41
N VAL A 272 -11.17 -26.86 6.08
CA VAL A 272 -11.15 -25.60 5.31
C VAL A 272 -11.85 -25.79 3.96
N PHE A 273 -12.34 -24.69 3.39
CA PHE A 273 -12.85 -24.63 2.01
C PHE A 273 -11.74 -24.29 1.02
N GLN A 274 -10.83 -23.41 1.42
CA GLN A 274 -9.74 -22.91 0.60
C GLN A 274 -8.57 -22.47 1.46
N VAL A 275 -7.36 -22.70 0.96
CA VAL A 275 -6.11 -22.16 1.54
C VAL A 275 -5.32 -21.49 0.43
N ASN A 276 -4.89 -20.25 0.64
CA ASN A 276 -4.02 -19.58 -0.30
C ASN A 276 -2.57 -19.86 0.07
N LEU A 277 -1.95 -20.87 -0.56
CA LEU A 277 -0.52 -21.13 -0.43
C LEU A 277 0.27 -20.10 -1.24
N SER A 278 1.47 -19.77 -0.76
CA SER A 278 2.34 -18.81 -1.44
C SER A 278 3.76 -19.31 -1.69
N LEU A 279 4.36 -18.77 -2.74
CA LEU A 279 5.72 -19.03 -3.17
C LEU A 279 6.49 -17.72 -3.08
N ARG A 280 7.50 -17.65 -2.20
CA ARG A 280 8.44 -16.54 -2.15
C ARG A 280 9.66 -16.84 -2.99
N GLN A 281 10.02 -15.89 -3.84
CA GLN A 281 11.18 -15.95 -4.70
C GLN A 281 12.05 -14.73 -4.46
N GLU A 282 13.37 -14.91 -4.43
CA GLU A 282 14.30 -13.85 -4.04
C GLU A 282 15.60 -13.89 -4.86
N ALA A 283 16.15 -12.71 -5.15
CA ALA A 283 17.45 -12.54 -5.81
C ALA A 283 18.09 -11.19 -5.41
N GLN A 284 19.39 -11.06 -5.67
CA GLN A 284 20.09 -9.79 -5.48
C GLN A 284 19.56 -8.75 -6.46
N LEU A 285 19.07 -7.62 -5.93
CA LEU A 285 18.60 -6.51 -6.76
C LEU A 285 19.81 -5.72 -7.27
N LYS A 286 19.89 -5.52 -8.59
CA LYS A 286 20.96 -4.72 -9.23
C LYS A 286 20.56 -3.28 -9.51
N SER A 287 19.30 -2.92 -9.25
CA SER A 287 18.77 -1.58 -9.43
C SER A 287 18.10 -1.02 -8.18
N SER A 288 17.72 0.25 -8.21
CA SER A 288 17.05 0.88 -7.07
C SER A 288 15.57 0.44 -6.98
N PRO A 289 14.99 0.26 -5.77
CA PRO A 289 13.55 0.03 -5.60
C PRO A 289 12.68 1.11 -6.26
N GLU A 290 13.19 2.34 -6.31
CA GLU A 290 12.61 3.50 -7.00
C GLU A 290 12.48 3.24 -8.50
N ASP A 291 13.55 2.78 -9.16
CA ASP A 291 13.52 2.45 -10.58
C ASP A 291 12.55 1.31 -10.87
N VAL A 292 12.51 0.27 -10.03
CA VAL A 292 11.50 -0.81 -10.18
C VAL A 292 10.08 -0.25 -10.09
N TYR A 293 9.82 0.68 -9.17
CA TYR A 293 8.51 1.30 -9.02
C TYR A 293 8.12 2.12 -10.27
N GLU A 294 9.03 2.90 -10.86
CA GLU A 294 8.78 3.61 -12.13
C GLU A 294 8.34 2.66 -13.25
N TRP A 295 8.95 1.48 -13.28
CA TRP A 295 8.60 0.45 -14.25
C TRP A 295 7.27 -0.22 -13.95
N LEU A 296 6.95 -0.48 -12.68
CA LEU A 296 5.65 -1.00 -12.26
C LEU A 296 4.50 -0.07 -12.68
N ARG A 297 4.65 1.25 -12.46
CA ARG A 297 3.66 2.26 -12.87
C ARG A 297 3.28 2.15 -14.35
N LYS A 298 4.27 1.91 -15.20
CA LYS A 298 4.08 1.80 -16.66
C LYS A 298 3.55 0.45 -17.10
N LEU A 299 4.08 -0.64 -16.53
CA LEU A 299 3.80 -1.99 -17.00
C LEU A 299 2.50 -2.57 -16.42
N ASN A 300 2.12 -2.17 -15.21
CA ASN A 300 0.98 -2.73 -14.50
C ASN A 300 0.26 -1.70 -13.61
N PRO A 301 -0.30 -0.63 -14.21
CA PRO A 301 -1.05 0.38 -13.46
C PRO A 301 -2.23 -0.26 -12.72
N SER A 302 -2.27 -0.04 -11.41
CA SER A 302 -3.22 -0.65 -10.48
C SER A 302 -3.88 0.42 -9.59
N PRO A 303 -5.06 0.14 -9.00
CA PRO A 303 -5.77 1.11 -8.15
C PRO A 303 -5.01 1.51 -6.88
N TYR A 304 -4.21 0.62 -6.30
CA TYR A 304 -3.52 0.84 -5.03
C TYR A 304 -2.01 0.63 -5.18
N MET A 305 -1.35 1.52 -5.92
CA MET A 305 0.10 1.52 -6.08
C MET A 305 0.79 2.32 -4.97
N GLY A 306 2.06 2.02 -4.74
CA GLY A 306 2.88 2.90 -3.92
C GLY A 306 4.31 2.44 -3.79
N LEU A 307 5.17 3.38 -3.41
CA LEU A 307 6.54 3.13 -3.01
C LEU A 307 6.72 3.65 -1.60
N LEU A 308 7.07 2.75 -0.67
CA LEU A 308 7.50 3.09 0.69
C LEU A 308 9.02 2.89 0.79
N ARG A 309 9.73 3.92 1.25
CA ARG A 309 11.20 3.96 1.37
C ARG A 309 11.58 4.06 2.84
N SER A 310 12.50 3.21 3.27
CA SER A 310 13.12 3.23 4.60
C SER A 310 14.57 2.74 4.45
N PRO A 311 15.51 3.17 5.30
CA PRO A 311 16.84 2.59 5.35
C PRO A 311 16.78 1.06 5.47
N GLY A 312 17.45 0.37 4.53
CA GLY A 312 17.52 -1.09 4.45
C GLY A 312 16.22 -1.81 4.09
N PHE A 313 15.10 -1.10 3.84
CA PHE A 313 13.81 -1.71 3.54
C PHE A 313 12.95 -0.86 2.60
N ALA A 314 12.38 -1.46 1.56
CA ALA A 314 11.44 -0.76 0.68
C ALA A 314 10.32 -1.67 0.19
N LEU A 315 9.19 -1.08 -0.18
CA LEU A 315 8.07 -1.76 -0.83
C LEU A 315 7.73 -1.03 -2.13
N SER A 316 7.92 -1.68 -3.28
CA SER A 316 7.46 -1.20 -4.59
C SER A 316 6.22 -1.99 -4.99
N SER A 317 5.03 -1.42 -4.80
CA SER A 317 3.74 -2.12 -4.88
C SER A 317 2.87 -1.66 -6.05
N ALA A 318 2.23 -2.63 -6.71
CA ALA A 318 1.19 -2.42 -7.72
C ALA A 318 -0.07 -3.23 -7.36
N SER A 319 -0.59 -3.02 -6.15
CA SER A 319 -1.71 -3.80 -5.63
C SER A 319 -3.03 -3.49 -6.36
N PRO A 320 -3.80 -4.53 -6.74
CA PRO A 320 -5.12 -4.36 -7.32
C PRO A 320 -6.26 -4.32 -6.29
N GLU A 321 -6.00 -4.62 -5.01
CA GLU A 321 -7.05 -4.98 -4.06
C GLU A 321 -6.99 -4.15 -2.78
N LEU A 322 -8.17 -3.68 -2.35
CA LEU A 322 -8.38 -2.97 -1.10
C LEU A 322 -8.62 -3.97 0.02
N LEU A 323 -7.99 -3.77 1.19
CA LEU A 323 -8.38 -4.48 2.40
C LEU A 323 -9.61 -3.81 3.03
N VAL A 324 -9.49 -2.51 3.32
CA VAL A 324 -10.54 -1.76 4.00
C VAL A 324 -10.41 -0.27 3.76
N LYS A 325 -11.56 0.41 3.72
CA LYS A 325 -11.68 1.86 3.80
C LYS A 325 -12.61 2.22 4.95
N LEU A 326 -12.19 3.16 5.78
CA LEU A 326 -12.98 3.78 6.84
C LEU A 326 -13.01 5.29 6.61
N HIS A 327 -14.20 5.85 6.50
CA HIS A 327 -14.39 7.29 6.38
C HIS A 327 -15.56 7.75 7.26
N GLY A 328 -15.28 8.58 8.25
CA GLY A 328 -16.17 8.86 9.36
C GLY A 328 -16.51 7.56 10.09
N ASP A 329 -17.80 7.25 10.18
CA ASP A 329 -18.30 5.99 10.74
C ASP A 329 -18.52 4.90 9.68
N LYS A 330 -18.30 5.17 8.39
CA LYS A 330 -18.57 4.20 7.32
C LYS A 330 -17.35 3.35 7.03
N VAL A 331 -17.45 2.05 7.28
CA VAL A 331 -16.47 1.04 6.85
C VAL A 331 -16.93 0.34 5.58
N SER A 332 -16.01 0.08 4.66
CA SER A 332 -16.28 -0.66 3.43
C SER A 332 -15.11 -1.52 2.96
N ALA A 333 -15.44 -2.64 2.34
CA ALA A 333 -14.53 -3.52 1.60
C ALA A 333 -15.13 -3.85 0.23
N ARG A 334 -14.27 -4.24 -0.73
CA ARG A 334 -14.65 -4.50 -2.12
C ARG A 334 -13.99 -5.80 -2.58
N PRO A 335 -14.63 -6.98 -2.37
CA PRO A 335 -14.05 -8.24 -2.77
C PRO A 335 -14.05 -8.33 -4.28
N ILE A 336 -12.99 -8.92 -4.82
CA ILE A 336 -12.80 -9.14 -6.25
C ILE A 336 -12.61 -10.63 -6.48
N ALA A 337 -13.44 -11.22 -7.33
CA ALA A 337 -13.25 -12.58 -7.82
C ALA A 337 -13.53 -12.63 -9.33
N GLY A 338 -13.10 -13.71 -9.97
CA GLY A 338 -13.35 -13.95 -11.38
C GLY A 338 -12.73 -12.93 -12.31
N THR A 339 -11.80 -13.38 -13.14
CA THR A 339 -11.14 -12.50 -14.12
C THR A 339 -11.40 -13.00 -15.51
N ARG A 340 -11.80 -12.10 -16.42
CA ARG A 340 -11.75 -12.35 -17.87
C ARG A 340 -10.99 -11.25 -18.55
N ARG A 341 -10.32 -11.58 -19.66
CA ARG A 341 -9.73 -10.55 -20.53
C ARG A 341 -10.83 -9.74 -21.20
N ARG A 342 -10.53 -8.51 -21.57
CA ARG A 342 -11.39 -7.75 -22.48
C ARG A 342 -11.41 -8.41 -23.86
N GLY A 343 -12.57 -8.38 -24.50
CA GLY A 343 -12.74 -8.81 -25.88
C GLY A 343 -12.05 -7.84 -26.85
N LEU A 344 -11.55 -8.36 -27.97
CA LEU A 344 -10.99 -7.53 -29.05
C LEU A 344 -12.10 -6.82 -29.84
N THR A 345 -13.33 -7.29 -29.70
CA THR A 345 -14.54 -6.71 -30.31
C THR A 345 -15.65 -6.57 -29.26
N PRO A 346 -16.62 -5.65 -29.43
CA PRO A 346 -17.75 -5.52 -28.51
C PRO A 346 -18.56 -6.81 -28.32
N ALA A 347 -18.69 -7.62 -29.38
CA ALA A 347 -19.39 -8.90 -29.31
C ALA A 347 -18.61 -9.94 -28.49
N GLU A 348 -17.29 -9.99 -28.65
CA GLU A 348 -16.42 -10.84 -27.85
C GLU A 348 -16.38 -10.38 -26.39
N ASP A 349 -16.35 -9.07 -26.14
CA ASP A 349 -16.33 -8.50 -24.78
C ASP A 349 -17.62 -8.84 -24.03
N ALA A 350 -18.78 -8.69 -24.70
CA ALA A 350 -20.06 -9.12 -24.14
C ALA A 350 -20.15 -10.63 -23.91
N ALA A 351 -19.52 -11.45 -24.75
CA ALA A 351 -19.46 -12.90 -24.56
C ALA A 351 -18.59 -13.28 -23.36
N MET A 352 -17.42 -12.64 -23.19
CA MET A 352 -16.55 -12.81 -22.02
C MET A 352 -17.26 -12.42 -20.72
N GLU A 353 -18.01 -11.32 -20.75
CA GLU A 353 -18.81 -10.87 -19.61
C GLU A 353 -19.95 -11.86 -19.29
N ALA A 354 -20.67 -12.34 -20.30
CA ALA A 354 -21.72 -13.33 -20.11
C ALA A 354 -21.16 -14.66 -19.57
N GLU A 355 -19.97 -15.08 -20.01
CA GLU A 355 -19.27 -16.25 -19.48
C GLU A 355 -18.88 -16.05 -18.00
N LEU A 356 -18.32 -14.89 -17.65
CA LEU A 356 -17.95 -14.56 -16.27
C LEU A 356 -19.18 -14.59 -15.35
N ARG A 357 -20.26 -13.92 -15.76
CA ARG A 357 -21.53 -13.87 -15.01
C ARG A 357 -22.23 -15.23 -14.95
N GLY A 358 -22.02 -16.10 -15.93
CA GLY A 358 -22.64 -17.42 -16.01
C GLY A 358 -21.83 -18.54 -15.34
N SER A 359 -20.61 -18.25 -14.88
CA SER A 359 -19.74 -19.25 -14.28
C SER A 359 -20.16 -19.57 -12.84
N GLU A 360 -20.79 -20.74 -12.65
CA GLU A 360 -21.21 -21.22 -11.32
C GLU A 360 -20.05 -21.28 -10.33
N LYS A 361 -18.83 -21.62 -10.81
CA LYS A 361 -17.61 -21.64 -9.99
C LYS A 361 -17.28 -20.24 -9.45
N GLU A 362 -17.21 -19.25 -10.33
CA GLU A 362 -16.79 -17.88 -9.99
C GLU A 362 -17.85 -17.21 -9.10
N ILE A 363 -19.14 -17.47 -9.35
CA ILE A 363 -20.23 -17.00 -8.49
C ILE A 363 -20.12 -17.59 -7.09
N ALA A 364 -19.89 -18.90 -6.96
CA ALA A 364 -19.79 -19.56 -5.67
C ALA A 364 -18.60 -19.04 -4.85
N GLU A 365 -17.44 -18.90 -5.49
CA GLU A 365 -16.24 -18.32 -4.89
C GLU A 365 -16.50 -16.87 -4.44
N HIS A 366 -17.08 -16.04 -5.31
CA HIS A 366 -17.36 -14.64 -4.99
C HIS A 366 -18.35 -14.47 -3.83
N ILE A 367 -19.42 -15.25 -3.81
CA ILE A 367 -20.41 -15.21 -2.71
C ILE A 367 -19.76 -15.57 -1.38
N MET A 368 -18.85 -16.55 -1.37
CA MET A 368 -18.09 -16.90 -0.18
C MET A 368 -17.23 -15.73 0.31
N LEU A 369 -16.57 -14.99 -0.59
CA LEU A 369 -15.77 -13.82 -0.23
C LEU A 369 -16.64 -12.69 0.36
N VAL A 370 -17.79 -12.42 -0.26
CA VAL A 370 -18.79 -11.46 0.26
C VAL A 370 -19.27 -11.87 1.65
N ASP A 371 -19.51 -13.17 1.88
CA ASP A 371 -19.91 -13.69 3.19
C ASP A 371 -18.84 -13.44 4.26
N LEU A 372 -17.58 -13.71 3.91
CA LEU A 372 -16.43 -13.49 4.77
C LEU A 372 -16.30 -12.02 5.16
N GLU A 373 -16.32 -11.10 4.19
CA GLU A 373 -16.21 -9.67 4.46
C GLU A 373 -17.38 -9.14 5.27
N ARG A 374 -18.60 -9.63 5.01
CA ARG A 374 -19.79 -9.28 5.80
C ARG A 374 -19.63 -9.74 7.25
N ASN A 375 -19.06 -10.92 7.49
CA ASN A 375 -18.80 -11.42 8.84
C ASN A 375 -17.71 -10.60 9.53
N ASP A 376 -16.63 -10.25 8.83
CA ASP A 376 -15.52 -9.45 9.38
C ASP A 376 -15.98 -8.03 9.74
N ILE A 377 -16.66 -7.33 8.83
CA ILE A 377 -17.25 -6.01 9.11
C ILE A 377 -18.28 -6.11 10.25
N GLY A 378 -19.07 -7.18 10.29
CA GLY A 378 -20.07 -7.42 11.34
C GLY A 378 -19.50 -7.51 12.76
N ARG A 379 -18.19 -7.79 12.94
CA ARG A 379 -17.54 -7.82 14.26
C ARG A 379 -17.36 -6.42 14.88
N VAL A 380 -17.32 -5.39 14.04
CA VAL A 380 -17.03 -3.99 14.45
C VAL A 380 -18.14 -3.03 14.08
N ALA A 381 -19.12 -3.47 13.29
CA ALA A 381 -20.23 -2.64 12.86
C ALA A 381 -21.35 -2.55 13.91
N ALA A 382 -22.04 -1.42 13.94
CA ALA A 382 -23.29 -1.23 14.66
C ALA A 382 -24.33 -2.24 14.18
N TYR A 383 -25.12 -2.77 15.13
CA TYR A 383 -26.09 -3.82 14.86
C TYR A 383 -27.07 -3.44 13.73
N GLY A 384 -27.18 -4.31 12.73
CA GLY A 384 -28.08 -4.12 11.59
C GLY A 384 -27.62 -3.12 10.52
N SER A 385 -26.42 -2.55 10.64
CA SER A 385 -25.89 -1.59 9.65
C SER A 385 -25.18 -2.24 8.45
N VAL A 386 -24.78 -3.51 8.57
CA VAL A 386 -24.03 -4.20 7.51
C VAL A 386 -24.94 -4.46 6.32
N SER A 387 -24.48 -4.05 5.13
CA SER A 387 -25.22 -4.21 3.88
C SER A 387 -24.28 -4.50 2.70
N VAL A 388 -24.86 -5.04 1.62
CA VAL A 388 -24.14 -5.33 0.36
C VAL A 388 -24.85 -4.56 -0.76
N PRO A 389 -24.59 -3.24 -0.91
CA PRO A 389 -25.32 -2.40 -1.87
C PRO A 389 -25.06 -2.79 -3.33
N GLU A 390 -23.89 -3.34 -3.63
CA GLU A 390 -23.53 -3.87 -4.95
C GLU A 390 -23.15 -5.34 -4.80
N LEU A 391 -23.79 -6.22 -5.57
CA LEU A 391 -23.55 -7.66 -5.51
C LEU A 391 -23.32 -8.20 -6.92
N MET A 392 -22.14 -8.80 -7.14
CA MET A 392 -21.79 -9.48 -8.40
C MET A 392 -21.90 -8.58 -9.64
N THR A 393 -21.50 -7.31 -9.49
CA THR A 393 -21.40 -6.37 -10.61
C THR A 393 -20.14 -6.68 -11.40
N VAL A 394 -20.19 -6.54 -12.73
CA VAL A 394 -18.98 -6.64 -13.55
C VAL A 394 -18.36 -5.25 -13.70
N GLU A 395 -17.12 -5.11 -13.29
CA GLU A 395 -16.32 -3.91 -13.53
C GLU A 395 -15.38 -4.11 -14.71
N HIS A 396 -15.42 -3.17 -15.64
CA HIS A 396 -14.57 -3.16 -16.82
C HIS A 396 -13.30 -2.37 -16.57
N TYR A 397 -12.17 -3.05 -16.63
CA TYR A 397 -10.85 -2.45 -16.61
C TYR A 397 -10.27 -2.43 -18.03
N SER A 398 -9.13 -1.75 -18.20
CA SER A 398 -8.53 -1.53 -19.52
C SER A 398 -8.21 -2.83 -20.29
N HIS A 399 -7.82 -3.91 -19.60
CA HIS A 399 -7.37 -5.17 -20.22
C HIS A 399 -8.09 -6.41 -19.66
N VAL A 400 -8.78 -6.26 -18.53
CA VAL A 400 -9.54 -7.32 -17.86
C VAL A 400 -10.90 -6.80 -17.39
N MET A 401 -11.78 -7.70 -16.99
CA MET A 401 -13.02 -7.42 -16.26
C MET A 401 -13.09 -8.33 -15.05
N HIS A 402 -13.71 -7.83 -13.98
CA HIS A 402 -13.81 -8.53 -12.70
C HIS A 402 -15.24 -8.59 -12.19
N LEU A 403 -15.57 -9.65 -11.46
CA LEU A 403 -16.77 -9.70 -10.62
C LEU A 403 -16.44 -8.99 -9.29
N VAL A 404 -17.22 -7.97 -8.97
CA VAL A 404 -17.03 -7.15 -7.77
C VAL A 404 -18.32 -7.05 -6.97
N SER A 405 -18.17 -6.92 -5.67
CA SER A 405 -19.25 -6.52 -4.77
C SER A 405 -18.77 -5.37 -3.90
N GLN A 406 -19.68 -4.71 -3.19
CA GLN A 406 -19.35 -3.73 -2.16
C GLN A 406 -20.00 -4.21 -0.87
N VAL A 407 -19.21 -4.36 0.20
CA VAL A 407 -19.73 -4.65 1.54
C VAL A 407 -19.46 -3.44 2.42
N GLU A 408 -20.49 -2.95 3.11
CA GLU A 408 -20.40 -1.74 3.92
C GLU A 408 -21.08 -1.92 5.28
N GLY A 409 -20.64 -1.14 6.27
CA GLY A 409 -21.28 -1.04 7.58
C GLY A 409 -21.00 0.30 8.23
N GLN A 410 -21.72 0.60 9.33
CA GLN A 410 -21.39 1.71 10.22
C GLN A 410 -20.60 1.17 11.40
N VAL A 411 -19.42 1.69 11.68
CA VAL A 411 -18.59 1.32 12.83
C VAL A 411 -19.34 1.62 14.12
N ALA A 412 -19.30 0.69 15.08
CA ALA A 412 -19.96 0.88 16.37
C ALA A 412 -19.29 2.02 17.16
N PRO A 413 -20.03 2.79 17.98
CA PRO A 413 -19.50 3.98 18.66
C PRO A 413 -18.32 3.73 19.62
N ASP A 414 -18.13 2.48 20.07
CA ASP A 414 -17.03 2.04 20.94
C ASP A 414 -15.84 1.45 20.17
N LYS A 415 -15.82 1.58 18.85
CA LYS A 415 -14.79 1.03 17.96
C LYS A 415 -14.11 2.15 17.18
N ASP A 416 -12.84 1.96 16.91
CA ASP A 416 -11.98 2.87 16.16
C ASP A 416 -11.34 2.17 14.95
N ALA A 417 -10.48 2.90 14.23
CA ALA A 417 -9.75 2.36 13.08
C ALA A 417 -8.94 1.09 13.41
N TYR A 418 -8.33 1.03 14.60
CA TYR A 418 -7.50 -0.10 15.02
C TYR A 418 -8.34 -1.35 15.26
N ALA A 419 -9.53 -1.20 15.85
CA ALA A 419 -10.49 -2.29 15.97
C ALA A 419 -10.96 -2.79 14.60
N VAL A 420 -11.17 -1.88 13.63
CA VAL A 420 -11.52 -2.24 12.25
C VAL A 420 -10.37 -3.03 11.59
N ILE A 421 -9.12 -2.60 11.74
CA ILE A 421 -7.95 -3.35 11.26
C ILE A 421 -7.92 -4.74 11.88
N ALA A 422 -8.05 -4.86 13.21
CA ALA A 422 -8.03 -6.14 13.91
C ALA A 422 -9.15 -7.10 13.46
N ALA A 423 -10.29 -6.58 12.99
CA ALA A 423 -11.40 -7.38 12.54
C ALA A 423 -11.24 -7.93 11.12
N LEU A 424 -10.75 -7.10 10.19
CA LEU A 424 -10.62 -7.48 8.77
C LEU A 424 -9.27 -8.10 8.42
N PHE A 425 -8.21 -7.80 9.17
CA PHE A 425 -6.85 -8.25 8.85
C PHE A 425 -6.57 -9.71 9.29
N PRO A 426 -5.83 -10.50 8.50
CA PRO A 426 -5.49 -10.28 7.09
C PRO A 426 -6.71 -10.50 6.19
N GLY A 427 -6.64 -10.00 4.95
CA GLY A 427 -7.73 -10.14 3.97
C GLY A 427 -8.12 -11.61 3.75
N GLY A 428 -9.40 -11.93 3.88
CA GLY A 428 -9.85 -13.32 3.74
C GLY A 428 -9.73 -13.86 2.32
N THR A 429 -9.92 -13.01 1.31
CA THR A 429 -9.77 -13.33 -0.12
C THR A 429 -8.39 -13.89 -0.48
N ILE A 430 -7.37 -13.39 0.21
CA ILE A 430 -5.96 -13.69 0.00
C ILE A 430 -5.37 -14.65 1.04
N THR A 431 -6.15 -15.03 2.05
CA THR A 431 -5.78 -16.01 3.07
C THR A 431 -6.49 -17.35 2.83
N GLY A 432 -7.81 -17.34 2.79
CA GLY A 432 -8.69 -18.51 2.65
C GLY A 432 -9.74 -18.58 3.77
N ALA A 433 -10.53 -19.66 3.80
CA ALA A 433 -11.69 -19.79 4.67
C ALA A 433 -11.86 -21.22 5.23
N PRO A 434 -12.16 -21.39 6.54
CA PRO A 434 -12.21 -20.37 7.61
C PRO A 434 -10.83 -19.77 7.96
N LYS A 435 -10.77 -18.44 8.16
CA LYS A 435 -9.52 -17.65 8.25
C LYS A 435 -8.48 -18.23 9.22
N VAL A 436 -8.86 -18.46 10.48
CA VAL A 436 -7.92 -18.93 11.52
C VAL A 436 -7.31 -20.29 11.18
N ARG A 437 -8.15 -21.27 10.81
CA ARG A 437 -7.69 -22.62 10.47
C ARG A 437 -6.78 -22.60 9.23
N THR A 438 -7.12 -21.79 8.24
CA THR A 438 -6.27 -21.59 7.06
C THR A 438 -4.89 -21.04 7.42
N MET A 439 -4.80 -20.08 8.34
CA MET A 439 -3.52 -19.52 8.78
C MET A 439 -2.64 -20.53 9.54
N GLU A 440 -3.25 -21.43 10.33
CA GLU A 440 -2.52 -22.54 10.96
C GLU A 440 -1.90 -23.48 9.92
N ILE A 441 -2.64 -23.81 8.86
CA ILE A 441 -2.16 -24.66 7.76
C ILE A 441 -1.06 -23.95 6.96
N ILE A 442 -1.22 -22.65 6.68
CA ILE A 442 -0.17 -21.84 6.03
C ILE A 442 1.13 -21.90 6.84
N GLU A 443 1.04 -21.74 8.16
CA GLU A 443 2.19 -21.78 9.05
C GLU A 443 2.87 -23.15 9.11
N GLU A 444 2.10 -24.24 8.94
CA GLU A 444 2.63 -25.60 8.88
C GLU A 444 3.36 -25.89 7.56
N LEU A 445 2.84 -25.37 6.44
CA LEU A 445 3.28 -25.76 5.10
C LEU A 445 4.29 -24.79 4.46
N GLU A 446 4.19 -23.49 4.74
CA GLU A 446 5.14 -22.51 4.20
C GLU A 446 6.47 -22.54 4.96
N PRO A 447 7.62 -22.59 4.27
CA PRO A 447 8.92 -22.74 4.94
C PRO A 447 9.38 -21.47 5.67
N VAL A 448 8.83 -20.32 5.30
CA VAL A 448 9.26 -18.99 5.73
C VAL A 448 8.05 -18.11 5.98
N ARG A 449 8.19 -17.17 6.92
CA ARG A 449 7.17 -16.17 7.21
C ARG A 449 6.92 -15.26 6.01
N ARG A 450 5.70 -14.76 5.89
CA ARG A 450 5.27 -13.91 4.76
C ARG A 450 5.79 -12.49 4.83
N GLY A 451 6.06 -11.96 6.03
CA GLY A 451 6.50 -10.58 6.21
C GLY A 451 5.48 -9.61 5.57
N PRO A 452 5.89 -8.72 4.65
CA PRO A 452 4.96 -7.79 4.00
C PRO A 452 3.87 -8.46 3.16
N TYR A 453 4.11 -9.63 2.55
CA TYR A 453 3.16 -10.25 1.63
C TYR A 453 1.85 -10.59 2.34
N THR A 454 0.71 -10.29 1.72
CA THR A 454 -0.65 -10.40 2.33
C THR A 454 -0.88 -9.55 3.58
N GLY A 455 0.07 -8.66 3.90
CA GLY A 455 -0.13 -7.54 4.79
C GLY A 455 -0.93 -6.42 4.12
N SER A 456 -0.79 -5.20 4.62
CA SER A 456 -1.50 -4.02 4.15
C SER A 456 -0.62 -2.78 4.14
N MET A 457 -0.79 -1.92 3.14
CA MET A 457 -0.12 -0.62 3.03
C MET A 457 -1.17 0.48 2.79
N GLY A 458 -0.97 1.65 3.40
CA GLY A 458 -1.88 2.77 3.25
C GLY A 458 -1.71 3.80 4.35
N PHE A 459 -2.81 4.45 4.75
CA PHE A 459 -2.78 5.56 5.71
C PHE A 459 -3.85 5.45 6.79
N ILE A 460 -3.60 6.11 7.91
CA ILE A 460 -4.56 6.44 8.97
C ILE A 460 -4.40 7.93 9.27
N ASP A 461 -5.47 8.71 9.14
CA ASP A 461 -5.45 10.14 9.41
C ASP A 461 -5.58 10.46 10.91
N TYR A 462 -5.42 11.74 11.28
CA TYR A 462 -5.56 12.20 12.66
C TYR A 462 -6.99 12.09 13.25
N ASN A 463 -7.99 11.79 12.42
CA ASN A 463 -9.39 11.61 12.80
C ASN A 463 -9.82 10.13 12.82
N GLY A 464 -8.92 9.20 12.48
CA GLY A 464 -9.21 7.77 12.37
C GLY A 464 -9.81 7.33 11.03
N ASN A 465 -9.90 8.20 10.02
CA ASN A 465 -10.14 7.74 8.66
C ASN A 465 -8.93 6.93 8.18
N MET A 466 -9.17 5.88 7.40
CA MET A 466 -8.10 5.06 6.87
C MET A 466 -8.44 4.44 5.53
N GLU A 467 -7.41 4.17 4.76
CA GLU A 467 -7.50 3.38 3.54
C GLU A 467 -6.28 2.48 3.47
N LEU A 468 -6.53 1.18 3.40
CA LEU A 468 -5.53 0.13 3.55
C LEU A 468 -5.71 -0.88 2.41
N ASN A 469 -4.68 -1.06 1.59
CA ASN A 469 -4.68 -2.04 0.51
C ASN A 469 -4.26 -3.44 1.00
N ILE A 470 -4.19 -4.41 0.11
CA ILE A 470 -3.52 -5.69 0.38
C ILE A 470 -2.14 -5.67 -0.31
N ILE A 471 -1.07 -6.05 0.39
CA ILE A 471 0.28 -6.12 -0.19
C ILE A 471 0.41 -7.40 -1.04
N ILE A 472 0.05 -7.26 -2.31
CA ILE A 472 0.24 -8.25 -3.38
C ILE A 472 0.74 -7.53 -4.64
N ARG A 473 1.37 -8.28 -5.57
CA ARG A 473 2.07 -7.69 -6.74
C ARG A 473 3.07 -6.61 -6.31
N THR A 474 3.87 -6.94 -5.31
CA THR A 474 4.83 -6.05 -4.66
C THR A 474 6.22 -6.67 -4.72
N LEU A 475 7.23 -5.85 -4.99
CA LEU A 475 8.62 -6.16 -4.66
C LEU A 475 8.91 -5.63 -3.26
N ALA A 476 9.18 -6.52 -2.31
CA ALA A 476 9.77 -6.12 -1.04
C ALA A 476 11.29 -6.16 -1.18
N VAL A 477 11.99 -5.16 -0.65
CA VAL A 477 13.45 -5.10 -0.68
C VAL A 477 13.95 -5.05 0.75
N LYS A 478 14.94 -5.88 1.07
CA LYS A 478 15.65 -5.84 2.35
C LYS A 478 17.13 -6.05 2.13
N ASP A 479 17.94 -5.12 2.61
CA ASP A 479 19.41 -5.15 2.53
C ASP A 479 19.94 -5.45 1.10
N GLY A 480 19.31 -4.85 0.08
CA GLY A 480 19.66 -5.01 -1.33
C GLY A 480 19.13 -6.28 -2.00
N VAL A 481 18.50 -7.20 -1.26
CA VAL A 481 17.84 -8.38 -1.82
C VAL A 481 16.39 -8.04 -2.12
N GLY A 482 15.92 -8.39 -3.33
CA GLY A 482 14.53 -8.26 -3.73
C GLY A 482 13.77 -9.56 -3.49
N TYR A 483 12.55 -9.45 -2.98
CA TYR A 483 11.66 -10.55 -2.64
C TYR A 483 10.32 -10.35 -3.34
N ILE A 484 9.91 -11.34 -4.13
CA ILE A 484 8.63 -11.39 -4.83
C ILE A 484 7.88 -12.59 -4.29
N GLN A 485 6.73 -12.36 -3.67
CA GLN A 485 5.87 -13.43 -3.16
C GLN A 485 4.51 -13.39 -3.82
N THR A 486 4.04 -14.55 -4.27
CA THR A 486 2.77 -14.71 -4.96
C THR A 486 2.06 -15.97 -4.47
N GLY A 487 0.73 -15.98 -4.57
CA GLY A 487 -0.09 -17.04 -4.00
C GLY A 487 -1.05 -17.67 -5.01
N ALA A 488 -1.49 -18.87 -4.68
CA ALA A 488 -2.46 -19.67 -5.40
C ALA A 488 -3.55 -20.14 -4.43
N GLY A 489 -4.82 -19.93 -4.80
CA GLY A 489 -5.97 -20.35 -4.00
C GLY A 489 -6.23 -21.83 -4.22
N ILE A 490 -5.89 -22.65 -3.24
CA ILE A 490 -5.98 -24.10 -3.36
C ILE A 490 -7.37 -24.57 -2.95
N VAL A 491 -8.01 -25.29 -3.87
CA VAL A 491 -9.33 -25.90 -3.73
C VAL A 491 -9.25 -27.40 -4.03
N ILE A 492 -10.35 -28.13 -3.81
CA ILE A 492 -10.38 -29.59 -3.90
C ILE A 492 -10.00 -30.14 -5.28
N ASP A 493 -10.20 -29.36 -6.34
CA ASP A 493 -9.92 -29.70 -7.75
C ASP A 493 -8.63 -29.06 -8.29
N SER A 494 -7.85 -28.38 -7.44
CA SER A 494 -6.57 -27.78 -7.82
C SER A 494 -5.59 -28.82 -8.36
N ASP A 495 -4.85 -28.46 -9.40
CA ASP A 495 -3.76 -29.28 -9.94
C ASP A 495 -2.42 -28.77 -9.42
N PRO A 496 -1.64 -29.58 -8.66
CA PRO A 496 -0.43 -29.10 -7.98
C PRO A 496 0.56 -28.35 -8.89
N TYR A 497 0.79 -28.87 -10.09
CA TYR A 497 1.74 -28.25 -11.03
C TYR A 497 1.20 -26.93 -11.57
N ARG A 498 -0.09 -26.85 -11.89
CA ARG A 498 -0.73 -25.63 -12.37
C ARG A 498 -0.73 -24.53 -11.31
N GLU A 499 -1.00 -24.86 -10.05
CA GLU A 499 -0.98 -23.87 -8.95
C GLU A 499 0.43 -23.32 -8.74
N TYR A 500 1.45 -24.18 -8.77
CA TYR A 500 2.84 -23.74 -8.73
C TYR A 500 3.15 -22.78 -9.90
N ARG A 501 2.74 -23.12 -11.13
CA ARG A 501 2.92 -22.26 -12.31
C ARG A 501 2.13 -20.96 -12.22
N GLU A 502 0.98 -20.95 -11.55
CA GLU A 502 0.18 -19.75 -11.33
C GLU A 502 0.93 -18.71 -10.48
N CYS A 503 1.65 -19.14 -9.45
CA CYS A 503 2.50 -18.25 -8.66
C CYS A 503 3.53 -17.51 -9.55
N HIS A 504 4.24 -18.23 -10.42
CA HIS A 504 5.17 -17.63 -11.39
C HIS A 504 4.47 -16.68 -12.37
N ASN A 505 3.27 -17.05 -12.85
CA ASN A 505 2.49 -16.20 -13.74
C ASN A 505 2.08 -14.89 -13.07
N LYS A 506 1.67 -14.93 -11.79
CA LYS A 506 1.35 -13.73 -10.99
C LYS A 506 2.57 -12.86 -10.73
N ALA A 507 3.77 -13.46 -10.66
CA ALA A 507 5.02 -12.73 -10.43
C ALA A 507 5.52 -11.97 -11.68
N LYS A 508 5.09 -12.38 -12.89
CA LYS A 508 5.58 -11.83 -14.17
C LYS A 508 5.59 -10.31 -14.26
N ALA A 509 4.54 -9.64 -13.79
CA ALA A 509 4.47 -8.18 -13.87
C ALA A 509 5.58 -7.51 -13.05
N VAL A 510 5.85 -8.02 -11.85
CA VAL A 510 6.90 -7.50 -10.95
C VAL A 510 8.28 -7.87 -11.48
N VAL A 511 8.46 -9.13 -11.90
CA VAL A 511 9.73 -9.59 -12.52
C VAL A 511 10.06 -8.77 -13.76
N LYS A 512 9.09 -8.50 -14.62
CA LYS A 512 9.30 -7.67 -15.81
C LYS A 512 9.75 -6.25 -15.44
N ALA A 513 9.15 -5.65 -14.42
CA ALA A 513 9.57 -4.33 -13.94
C ALA A 513 11.02 -4.33 -13.41
N VAL A 514 11.41 -5.37 -12.67
CA VAL A 514 12.79 -5.56 -12.21
C VAL A 514 13.77 -5.74 -13.37
N LEU A 515 13.46 -6.59 -14.34
CA LEU A 515 14.35 -6.80 -15.49
C LEU A 515 14.51 -5.51 -16.31
N CYS A 516 13.43 -4.77 -16.50
CA CYS A 516 13.46 -3.49 -17.19
C CYS A 516 14.30 -2.44 -16.43
N SER A 517 14.22 -2.38 -15.10
CA SER A 517 15.03 -1.46 -14.30
C SER A 517 16.52 -1.83 -14.31
N GLU A 518 16.84 -3.13 -14.21
CA GLU A 518 18.23 -3.60 -14.26
C GLU A 518 18.89 -3.36 -15.62
N LEU A 519 18.20 -3.67 -16.74
CA LEU A 519 18.72 -3.38 -18.09
C LEU A 519 18.95 -1.89 -18.34
N GLN A 520 18.06 -1.04 -17.81
CA GLN A 520 18.22 0.41 -17.92
C GLN A 520 19.48 0.89 -17.19
N GLN A 521 19.76 0.35 -16.01
CA GLN A 521 20.94 0.71 -15.23
C GLN A 521 22.24 0.20 -15.85
N GLU A 522 22.24 -1.01 -16.42
CA GLU A 522 23.37 -1.54 -17.17
C GLU A 522 23.70 -0.63 -18.37
N SER A 523 22.69 -0.24 -19.15
CA SER A 523 22.86 0.64 -20.32
C SER A 523 23.42 2.02 -19.95
N GLN A 524 22.98 2.61 -18.84
CA GLN A 524 23.50 3.88 -18.33
C GLN A 524 24.97 3.75 -17.91
N THR A 525 25.33 2.64 -17.26
CA THR A 525 26.71 2.36 -16.83
C THR A 525 27.67 2.21 -18.02
N THR A 526 27.24 1.53 -19.09
CA THR A 526 28.06 1.35 -20.31
C THR A 526 28.24 2.66 -21.08
N SER A 527 27.19 3.47 -21.22
CA SER A 527 27.27 4.77 -21.91
C SER A 527 28.16 5.81 -21.18
N GLY A 528 28.23 5.75 -19.84
CA GLY A 528 29.13 6.58 -19.05
C GLY A 528 30.61 6.19 -19.15
N ALA A 529 30.92 4.93 -19.44
CA ALA A 529 32.29 4.44 -19.60
C ALA A 529 32.90 4.84 -20.95
N GLU A 530 32.12 4.85 -22.04
CA GLU A 530 32.62 5.26 -23.37
C GLU A 530 32.85 6.77 -23.49
N GLY A 531 32.16 7.60 -22.68
CA GLY A 531 32.37 9.05 -22.63
C GLY A 531 33.62 9.51 -21.85
N GLY A 532 34.27 8.61 -21.11
CA GLY A 532 35.44 8.90 -20.28
C GLY A 532 36.80 8.70 -20.97
N GLU A 533 36.85 8.10 -22.15
CA GLU A 533 38.11 7.81 -22.87
C GLU A 533 38.50 8.88 -23.92
N THR A 534 37.86 10.05 -23.91
CA THR A 534 38.28 11.21 -24.73
C THR A 534 38.43 12.47 -23.89
N LEU A 535 39.48 12.52 -23.07
CA LEU A 535 40.15 13.76 -22.66
C LEU A 535 41.67 13.61 -22.66
#